data_AF-A0A948CG57-F1
#
_entry.id   AF-A0A948CG57-F1
#
_cell.length_a   1.000
_cell.length_b   1.000
_cell.length_c   1.000
_cell.angle_alpha   90.00
_cell.angle_beta   90.00
_cell.angle_gamma   90.00
#
_symmetry.space_group_name_H-M   'P 1'
#
loop_
_entity.id
_entity.type
_entity.pdbx_description
1 polymer ?
#
loop_
_entity_poly.entity_id
_entity_poly.type
_entity_poly.pdbx_seq_one_letter_code
_entity_poly.pdbx_strand_id
1 'polypeptide(L)'
;MRTTLPDRPGSLAVLADECGRAGVNILGLQVFPGGGQVTDELVLSTPDDWDDDRLAALLGRAGGENVNAQRCTEEALSDQPTRYVQAARAVLAQPASFPDVVAHLFDADIAPASDVHDVMEMSVADVLVQIRRVAPFTATEHARGAAMAELVSDVLGRER
;
A
#
# COMPACT_ATOMS: atom_id res chain seq x y z
N MET A 1 0.03 -8.43 -1.30
CA MET A 1 0.12 -9.13 0.01
C MET A 1 0.79 -8.18 0.99
N ARG A 2 0.33 -8.12 2.24
CA ARG A 2 0.91 -7.29 3.29
C ARG A 2 1.10 -8.12 4.55
N THR A 3 2.23 -7.97 5.22
CA THR A 3 2.56 -8.68 6.47
C THR A 3 3.38 -7.79 7.38
N THR A 4 3.39 -8.08 8.67
CA THR A 4 4.28 -7.44 9.64
C THR A 4 5.41 -8.40 9.98
N LEU A 5 6.67 -7.97 9.85
CA LEU A 5 7.85 -8.71 10.27
C LEU A 5 8.56 -8.02 11.45
N PRO A 6 9.33 -8.75 12.26
CA PRO A 6 10.20 -8.15 13.27
C PRO A 6 11.25 -7.24 12.63
N ASP A 7 11.46 -6.04 13.21
CA ASP A 7 12.50 -5.12 12.76
C ASP A 7 13.88 -5.55 13.28
N ARG A 8 14.51 -6.48 12.57
CA ARG A 8 15.86 -6.96 12.87
C ARG A 8 16.57 -7.46 11.60
N PRO A 9 17.91 -7.41 11.58
CA PRO A 9 18.68 -8.01 10.49
C PRO A 9 18.29 -9.47 10.25
N GLY A 10 18.10 -9.83 8.99
CA GLY A 10 17.79 -11.20 8.57
C GLY A 10 16.29 -11.52 8.46
N SER A 11 15.36 -10.70 8.96
CA SER A 11 13.92 -10.99 8.84
C SER A 11 13.48 -11.19 7.38
N LEU A 12 13.86 -10.29 6.48
CA LEU A 12 13.59 -10.43 5.05
C LEU A 12 14.36 -11.59 4.40
N ALA A 13 15.51 -11.99 4.95
CA ALA A 13 16.27 -13.13 4.43
C ALA A 13 15.55 -14.46 4.71
N VAL A 14 14.98 -14.60 5.92
CA VAL A 14 14.15 -15.76 6.26
C VAL A 14 12.91 -15.82 5.35
N LEU A 15 12.24 -14.68 5.13
CA LEU A 15 11.12 -14.62 4.19
C LEU A 15 11.52 -15.02 2.77
N ALA A 16 12.62 -14.49 2.26
CA ALA A 16 13.11 -14.82 0.93
C ALA A 16 13.47 -16.32 0.79
N ASP A 17 14.07 -16.93 1.82
CA ASP A 17 14.39 -18.36 1.84
C ASP A 17 13.11 -19.22 1.83
N GLU A 18 12.13 -18.91 2.69
CA GLU A 18 10.84 -19.60 2.72
C GLU A 18 10.11 -19.51 1.37
N CYS A 19 10.07 -18.33 0.74
CA CYS A 19 9.55 -18.15 -0.61
C CYS A 19 10.29 -19.01 -1.64
N GLY A 20 11.63 -18.98 -1.63
CA GLY A 20 12.46 -19.74 -2.57
C GLY A 20 12.26 -21.25 -2.45
N ARG A 21 12.21 -21.78 -1.23
CA ARG A 21 11.95 -23.21 -0.96
C ARG A 21 10.56 -23.65 -1.43
N ALA A 22 9.61 -22.73 -1.47
CA ALA A 22 8.24 -22.99 -1.86
C ALA A 22 7.95 -22.73 -3.35
N GLY A 23 8.94 -22.26 -4.12
CA GLY A 23 8.75 -21.88 -5.52
C GLY A 23 7.92 -20.61 -5.71
N VAL A 24 7.87 -19.75 -4.68
CA VAL A 24 7.18 -18.46 -4.72
C VAL A 24 8.18 -17.38 -5.07
N ASN A 25 7.90 -16.60 -6.12
CA ASN A 25 8.76 -15.50 -6.54
C ASN A 25 8.28 -14.17 -5.93
N ILE A 26 9.22 -13.33 -5.49
CA ILE A 26 8.94 -11.97 -5.01
C ILE A 26 9.16 -11.02 -6.18
N LEU A 27 8.07 -10.49 -6.73
CA LEU A 27 8.10 -9.58 -7.89
C LEU A 27 8.26 -8.12 -7.49
N GLY A 28 7.80 -7.76 -6.28
CA GLY A 28 7.90 -6.41 -5.74
C GLY A 28 7.92 -6.45 -4.21
N LEU A 29 8.60 -5.49 -3.61
CA LEU A 29 8.69 -5.31 -2.16
C LEU A 29 8.70 -3.82 -1.83
N GLN A 30 7.80 -3.42 -0.94
CA GLN A 30 7.85 -2.14 -0.24
C GLN A 30 7.95 -2.39 1.25
N VAL A 31 8.76 -1.59 1.92
CA VAL A 31 9.10 -1.74 3.33
C VAL A 31 8.68 -0.46 4.06
N PHE A 32 7.86 -0.60 5.09
CA PHE A 32 7.32 0.49 5.90
C PHE A 32 7.72 0.29 7.37
N PRO A 33 8.83 0.88 7.82
CA PRO A 33 9.29 0.75 9.21
C PRO A 33 8.28 1.30 10.22
N GLY A 34 8.10 0.62 11.35
CA GLY A 34 7.18 1.04 12.42
C GLY A 34 7.57 0.52 13.81
N GLY A 35 8.22 1.35 14.62
CA GLY A 35 8.30 1.17 16.09
C GLY A 35 8.70 -0.24 16.60
N GLY A 36 9.69 -0.89 16.00
CA GLY A 36 10.18 -2.23 16.38
C GLY A 36 9.58 -3.39 15.56
N GLN A 37 8.62 -3.10 14.70
CA GLN A 37 8.12 -3.98 13.65
C GLN A 37 8.23 -3.26 12.29
N VAL A 38 8.11 -4.03 11.21
CA VAL A 38 8.13 -3.50 9.85
C VAL A 38 6.91 -4.04 9.14
N THR A 39 6.13 -3.16 8.52
CA THR A 39 5.08 -3.58 7.61
C THR A 39 5.69 -3.73 6.22
N ASP A 40 5.62 -4.92 5.66
CA ASP A 40 6.13 -5.24 4.34
C ASP A 40 4.96 -5.51 3.40
N GLU A 41 5.01 -4.90 2.22
CA GLU A 41 4.05 -5.12 1.16
C GLU A 41 4.75 -5.77 -0.03
N LEU A 42 4.22 -6.90 -0.48
CA LEU A 42 4.82 -7.73 -1.51
C LEU A 42 3.84 -8.04 -2.63
N VAL A 43 4.39 -8.08 -3.85
CA VAL A 43 3.75 -8.72 -4.99
C VAL A 43 4.45 -10.06 -5.19
N LEU A 44 3.66 -11.14 -5.14
CA LEU A 44 4.17 -12.51 -5.20
C LEU A 44 3.60 -13.21 -6.43
N SER A 45 4.44 -14.00 -7.08
CA SER A 45 4.00 -15.03 -8.03
C SER A 45 4.06 -16.37 -7.33
N THR A 46 2.91 -17.02 -7.19
CA THR A 46 2.78 -18.34 -6.56
C THR A 46 2.55 -19.42 -7.62
N PRO A 47 2.77 -20.69 -7.30
CA PRO A 47 2.22 -21.80 -8.10
C PRO A 47 0.69 -21.73 -8.19
N ASP A 48 0.11 -22.28 -9.27
CA ASP A 48 -1.32 -22.16 -9.58
C ASP A 48 -2.25 -22.84 -8.56
N ASP A 49 -1.74 -23.85 -7.83
CA ASP A 49 -2.47 -24.63 -6.83
C ASP A 49 -2.49 -23.98 -5.43
N TRP A 50 -2.01 -22.73 -5.31
CA TRP A 50 -1.95 -22.03 -4.02
C TRP A 50 -3.24 -21.30 -3.68
N ASP A 51 -3.69 -21.52 -2.44
CA ASP A 51 -4.72 -20.74 -1.78
C ASP A 51 -4.13 -19.76 -0.76
N ASP A 52 -4.99 -18.89 -0.23
CA ASP A 52 -4.61 -17.84 0.71
C ASP A 52 -4.08 -18.42 2.04
N ASP A 53 -4.61 -19.57 2.47
CA ASP A 53 -4.19 -20.27 3.69
C ASP A 53 -2.75 -20.79 3.58
N ARG A 54 -2.38 -21.37 2.44
CA ARG A 54 -1.01 -21.84 2.18
C ARG A 54 -0.03 -20.68 2.13
N LEU A 55 -0.45 -19.54 1.56
CA LEU A 55 0.37 -18.33 1.56
C LEU A 55 0.55 -17.77 2.98
N ALA A 56 -0.53 -17.68 3.77
CA ALA A 56 -0.46 -17.24 5.16
C ALA A 56 0.43 -18.15 6.00
N ALA A 57 0.35 -19.48 5.81
CA ALA A 57 1.22 -20.45 6.49
C ALA A 57 2.69 -20.27 6.11
N LEU A 58 3.01 -19.93 4.86
CA LEU A 58 4.39 -19.61 4.46
C LEU A 58 4.91 -18.39 5.20
N LEU A 59 4.13 -17.31 5.25
CA LEU A 59 4.56 -16.08 5.92
C LEU A 59 4.69 -16.27 7.42
N GLY A 60 3.78 -17.05 8.03
CA GLY A 60 3.89 -17.42 9.43
C GLY A 60 5.21 -18.13 9.77
N ARG A 61 5.72 -19.01 8.89
CA ARG A 61 7.05 -19.63 9.08
C ARG A 61 8.20 -18.62 8.98
N ALA A 62 8.02 -17.57 8.18
CA ALA A 62 8.96 -16.46 8.08
C ALA A 62 8.87 -15.47 9.27
N GLY A 63 7.94 -15.68 10.21
CA GLY A 63 7.69 -14.78 11.34
C GLY A 63 6.76 -13.61 10.99
N GLY A 64 6.01 -13.73 9.89
CA GLY A 64 4.98 -12.79 9.46
C GLY A 64 3.73 -12.86 10.33
N GLU A 65 3.29 -11.70 10.80
CA GLU A 65 2.03 -11.49 11.50
C GLU A 65 1.12 -10.55 10.69
N ASN A 66 -0.16 -10.43 11.06
CA ASN A 66 -1.11 -9.52 10.41
C ASN A 66 -1.18 -9.67 8.87
N VAL A 67 -1.14 -10.92 8.40
CA VAL A 67 -1.11 -11.23 6.97
C VAL A 67 -2.44 -10.84 6.31
N ASN A 68 -2.35 -10.01 5.28
CA ASN A 68 -3.44 -9.73 4.36
C ASN A 68 -3.02 -10.12 2.93
N ALA A 69 -3.72 -11.07 2.33
CA ALA A 69 -3.47 -11.52 0.96
C ALA A 69 -4.68 -11.23 0.09
N GLN A 70 -4.41 -10.71 -1.10
CA GLN A 70 -5.41 -10.43 -2.14
C GLN A 70 -4.78 -10.73 -3.49
N ARG A 71 -5.56 -11.29 -4.41
CA ARG A 71 -5.15 -11.43 -5.81
C ARG A 71 -5.05 -10.04 -6.44
N CYS A 72 -4.04 -9.82 -7.25
CA CYS A 72 -3.81 -8.56 -7.95
C CYS A 72 -3.51 -8.80 -9.44
N THR A 73 -3.62 -7.73 -10.23
CA THR A 73 -3.28 -7.69 -11.66
C THR A 73 -1.82 -7.26 -11.85
N GLU A 74 -1.36 -7.19 -13.09
CA GLU A 74 -0.04 -6.66 -13.44
C GLU A 74 0.17 -5.20 -13.01
N GLU A 75 -0.92 -4.45 -12.78
CA GLU A 75 -0.87 -3.05 -12.32
C GLU A 75 -0.16 -2.91 -10.96
N ALA A 76 -0.25 -3.95 -10.11
CA ALA A 76 0.45 -3.99 -8.83
C ALA A 76 1.99 -4.00 -8.97
N LEU A 77 2.52 -4.32 -10.15
CA LEU A 77 3.96 -4.27 -10.44
C LEU A 77 4.44 -2.86 -10.82
N SER A 78 3.53 -1.90 -11.01
CA SER A 78 3.91 -0.53 -11.29
C SER A 78 4.71 0.04 -10.13
N ASP A 79 5.90 0.57 -10.43
CA ASP A 79 6.74 1.15 -9.40
C ASP A 79 6.06 2.39 -8.77
N GLN A 80 6.15 2.48 -7.45
CA GLN A 80 5.47 3.54 -6.69
C GLN A 80 5.91 4.95 -7.09
N PRO A 81 7.22 5.24 -7.33
CA PRO A 81 7.64 6.56 -7.83
C PRO A 81 6.92 6.98 -9.12
N THR A 82 6.80 6.10 -10.10
CA THR A 82 6.06 6.37 -11.34
C THR A 82 4.58 6.63 -11.06
N ARG A 83 3.93 5.85 -10.19
CA ARG A 83 2.53 6.08 -9.78
C ARG A 83 2.35 7.48 -9.15
N TYR A 84 3.27 7.93 -8.29
CA TYR A 84 3.23 9.27 -7.70
C TYR A 84 3.34 10.37 -8.75
N VAL A 85 4.26 10.24 -9.72
CA VAL A 85 4.40 11.23 -10.81
C VAL A 85 3.14 11.29 -11.66
N GLN A 86 2.54 10.15 -11.97
CA GLN A 86 1.28 10.08 -12.73
C GLN A 86 0.12 10.70 -11.94
N ALA A 87 0.01 10.41 -10.65
CA ALA A 87 -0.99 10.99 -9.75
C ALA A 87 -0.84 12.52 -9.67
N ALA A 88 0.38 13.03 -9.51
CA ALA A 88 0.66 14.46 -9.52
C ALA A 88 0.24 15.12 -10.84
N ARG A 89 0.56 14.50 -11.99
CA ARG A 89 0.13 14.98 -13.31
C ARG A 89 -1.39 15.01 -13.47
N ALA A 90 -2.09 13.98 -12.98
CA ALA A 90 -3.55 13.90 -13.05
C ALA A 90 -4.21 15.04 -12.25
N VAL A 91 -3.77 15.24 -11.01
CA VAL A 91 -4.25 16.31 -10.14
C VAL A 91 -3.93 17.70 -10.71
N LEU A 92 -2.72 17.90 -11.26
CA LEU A 92 -2.35 19.16 -11.91
C LEU A 92 -3.24 19.49 -13.11
N ALA A 93 -3.73 18.48 -13.83
CA ALA A 93 -4.64 18.66 -14.96
C ALA A 93 -6.09 18.87 -14.52
N GLN A 94 -6.52 18.23 -13.43
CA GLN A 94 -7.89 18.32 -12.90
C GLN A 94 -7.86 18.20 -11.35
N PRO A 95 -7.73 19.30 -10.60
CA PRO A 95 -7.59 19.23 -9.13
C PRO A 95 -8.76 18.53 -8.43
N ALA A 96 -9.97 18.64 -8.96
CA ALA A 96 -11.16 18.00 -8.41
C ALA A 96 -11.14 16.46 -8.48
N SER A 97 -10.25 15.84 -9.27
CA SER A 97 -10.11 14.38 -9.32
C SER A 97 -9.26 13.82 -8.17
N PHE A 98 -8.79 14.67 -7.24
CA PHE A 98 -7.92 14.25 -6.16
C PHE A 98 -8.45 13.06 -5.34
N PRO A 99 -9.73 13.00 -4.92
CA PRO A 99 -10.25 11.86 -4.16
C PRO A 99 -10.05 10.51 -4.89
N ASP A 100 -10.37 10.45 -6.19
CA ASP A 100 -10.21 9.23 -6.99
C ASP A 100 -8.74 8.89 -7.23
N VAL A 101 -7.93 9.90 -7.54
CA VAL A 101 -6.50 9.73 -7.79
C VAL A 101 -5.79 9.21 -6.55
N VAL A 102 -6.08 9.76 -5.37
CA VAL A 102 -5.43 9.35 -4.12
C VAL A 102 -5.93 7.99 -3.63
N ALA A 103 -7.22 7.68 -3.82
CA ALA A 103 -7.75 6.35 -3.56
C ALA A 103 -7.02 5.29 -4.41
N HIS A 104 -6.91 5.54 -5.72
CA HIS A 104 -6.19 4.64 -6.63
C HIS A 104 -4.69 4.53 -6.31
N LEU A 105 -4.03 5.62 -5.90
CA LEU A 105 -2.60 5.63 -5.58
C LEU A 105 -2.23 4.76 -4.36
N PHE A 106 -3.17 4.60 -3.43
CA PHE A 106 -2.99 3.82 -2.20
C PHE A 106 -3.75 2.49 -2.20
N ASP A 107 -4.27 2.08 -3.36
CA ASP A 107 -5.05 0.84 -3.53
C ASP A 107 -6.20 0.77 -2.51
N ALA A 108 -6.93 1.89 -2.41
CA ALA A 108 -7.97 2.16 -1.44
C ALA A 108 -9.26 2.63 -2.11
N ASP A 109 -10.33 2.72 -1.33
CA ASP A 109 -11.65 3.15 -1.77
C ASP A 109 -12.06 4.48 -1.11
N ILE A 110 -12.88 5.27 -1.80
CA ILE A 110 -13.51 6.47 -1.23
C ILE A 110 -14.74 6.08 -0.40
N ALA A 111 -15.54 5.15 -0.91
CA ALA A 111 -16.74 4.65 -0.27
C ALA A 111 -16.43 3.42 0.61
N PRO A 112 -17.14 3.22 1.72
CA PRO A 112 -16.96 2.03 2.53
C PRO A 112 -17.44 0.79 1.75
N ALA A 113 -16.57 -0.22 1.61
CA ALA A 113 -16.91 -1.51 0.99
C ALA A 113 -17.40 -2.56 2.02
N SER A 114 -17.22 -2.32 3.32
CA SER A 114 -17.46 -3.23 4.46
C SER A 114 -17.32 -2.46 5.80
N ASP A 115 -17.58 -3.11 6.94
CA ASP A 115 -17.57 -2.47 8.26
C ASP A 115 -16.17 -2.34 8.90
N VAL A 116 -15.16 -3.08 8.42
CA VAL A 116 -13.80 -3.08 8.99
C VAL A 116 -12.82 -2.47 8.01
N HIS A 117 -12.50 -1.19 8.20
CA HIS A 117 -11.52 -0.46 7.41
C HIS A 117 -10.71 0.47 8.29
N ASP A 118 -9.43 0.63 7.96
CA ASP A 118 -8.67 1.78 8.38
C ASP A 118 -8.97 2.97 7.45
N VAL A 119 -8.91 4.18 7.98
CA VAL A 119 -9.29 5.41 7.27
C VAL A 119 -8.13 6.38 7.30
N MET A 120 -7.66 6.78 6.12
CA MET A 120 -6.74 7.89 5.98
C MET A 120 -7.51 9.16 5.62
N GLU A 121 -7.37 10.17 6.45
CA GLU A 121 -7.93 11.51 6.24
C GLU A 121 -6.87 12.47 5.72
N MET A 122 -7.26 13.29 4.75
CA MET A 122 -6.43 14.31 4.13
C MET A 122 -7.26 15.58 3.97
N SER A 123 -6.64 16.74 4.19
CA SER A 123 -7.32 18.03 4.00
C SER A 123 -6.77 18.71 2.75
N VAL A 124 -7.66 19.08 1.84
CA VAL A 124 -7.35 19.92 0.68
C VAL A 124 -8.11 21.23 0.84
N ALA A 125 -7.39 22.32 1.11
CA ALA A 125 -7.97 23.58 1.57
C ALA A 125 -8.94 23.36 2.76
N ASP A 126 -10.24 23.55 2.57
CA ASP A 126 -11.31 23.38 3.55
C ASP A 126 -12.12 22.09 3.37
N VAL A 127 -11.73 21.24 2.42
CA VAL A 127 -12.41 19.98 2.11
C VAL A 127 -11.66 18.80 2.72
N LEU A 128 -12.38 17.99 3.50
CA LEU A 128 -11.89 16.71 4.03
C LEU A 128 -12.08 15.61 2.99
N VAL A 129 -10.99 14.90 2.67
CA VAL A 129 -10.97 13.74 1.79
C VAL A 129 -10.59 12.52 2.62
N GLN A 130 -11.35 11.44 2.46
CA GLN A 130 -11.12 10.19 3.19
C GLN A 130 -10.98 9.05 2.19
N ILE A 131 -9.94 8.24 2.39
CA ILE A 131 -9.80 6.96 1.71
C ILE A 131 -9.71 5.83 2.73
N ARG A 132 -10.14 4.64 2.33
CA ARG A 132 -10.37 3.52 3.23
C ARG A 132 -9.88 2.24 2.60
N ARG A 133 -9.30 1.35 3.40
CA ARG A 133 -9.00 -0.03 2.97
C ARG A 133 -8.93 -0.94 4.19
N VAL A 134 -8.99 -2.25 3.97
CA VAL A 134 -8.98 -3.25 5.07
C VAL A 134 -7.63 -3.25 5.79
N ALA A 135 -6.53 -3.13 5.06
CA ALA A 135 -5.19 -3.14 5.61
C ALA A 135 -4.81 -1.76 6.19
N PRO A 136 -4.31 -1.68 7.45
CA PRO A 136 -3.98 -0.39 8.05
C PRO A 136 -2.96 0.43 7.25
N PHE A 137 -3.14 1.74 7.23
CA PHE A 137 -2.18 2.70 6.70
C PHE A 137 -1.01 2.86 7.66
N THR A 138 0.20 2.90 7.10
CA THR A 138 1.43 3.20 7.84
C THR A 138 1.63 4.70 7.99
N ALA A 139 2.45 5.10 8.96
CA ALA A 139 2.87 6.50 9.08
C ALA A 139 3.51 7.06 7.79
N THR A 140 4.25 6.22 7.05
CA THR A 140 4.81 6.60 5.75
C THR A 140 3.74 6.86 4.71
N GLU A 141 2.68 6.04 4.67
CA GLU A 141 1.55 6.26 3.76
C GLU A 141 0.78 7.52 4.13
N HIS A 142 0.53 7.78 5.41
CA HIS A 142 -0.05 9.04 5.88
C HIS A 142 0.78 10.27 5.45
N ALA A 143 2.10 10.22 5.62
CA ALA A 143 2.99 11.31 5.21
C ALA A 143 2.93 11.55 3.69
N ARG A 144 2.87 10.47 2.89
CA ARG A 144 2.73 10.57 1.43
C ARG A 144 1.36 11.11 1.02
N GLY A 145 0.28 10.72 1.69
CA GLY A 145 -1.07 11.23 1.45
C GLY A 145 -1.17 12.73 1.76
N ALA A 146 -0.62 13.15 2.90
CA ALA A 146 -0.52 14.56 3.28
C ALA A 146 0.26 15.39 2.24
N ALA A 147 1.42 14.90 1.78
CA ALA A 147 2.21 15.59 0.75
C ALA A 147 1.46 15.74 -0.58
N MET A 148 0.65 14.75 -0.98
CA MET A 148 -0.21 14.87 -2.16
C MET A 148 -1.33 15.90 -1.96
N ALA A 149 -1.95 15.94 -0.78
CA ALA A 149 -2.98 16.93 -0.45
C ALA A 149 -2.44 18.37 -0.40
N GLU A 150 -1.20 18.55 0.10
CA GLU A 150 -0.47 19.83 0.06
C GLU A 150 -0.25 20.29 -1.38
N LEU A 151 0.21 19.40 -2.27
CA LEU A 151 0.37 19.70 -3.69
C LEU A 151 -0.96 20.18 -4.33
N VAL A 152 -2.08 19.53 -4.01
CA VAL A 152 -3.40 19.93 -4.55
C VAL A 152 -3.81 21.31 -4.03
N SER A 153 -3.57 21.55 -2.73
CA SER A 153 -3.88 22.84 -2.08
C SER A 153 -3.09 23.99 -2.72
N ASP A 154 -1.82 23.77 -3.05
CA ASP A 154 -0.98 24.75 -3.76
C ASP A 154 -1.51 25.04 -5.16
N VAL A 155 -1.99 24.04 -5.89
CA VAL A 155 -2.55 24.20 -7.24
C VAL A 155 -3.83 25.04 -7.18
N LEU A 156 -4.76 24.68 -6.31
CA LEU A 156 -6.02 25.44 -6.12
C LEU A 156 -5.77 26.87 -5.61
N GLY A 157 -4.72 27.06 -4.81
CA GLY A 157 -4.31 28.36 -4.32
C GLY A 157 -3.82 29.32 -5.40
N ARG A 158 -3.27 28.81 -6.51
CA ARG A 158 -2.78 29.60 -7.65
C ARG A 158 -3.87 30.05 -8.63
N GLU A 159 -5.01 29.37 -8.63
CA GLU A 159 -6.14 29.67 -9.50
C GLU A 159 -7.06 30.78 -8.93
N ARG A 160 -6.84 31.19 -7.68
CA ARG A 160 -7.51 32.33 -7.03
C ARG A 160 -6.69 33.62 -7.16
#